data_AF-A0AA50Y7C6-F1
#
_entry.id   AF-A0AA50Y7C6-F1
#
_cell.length_a   1.000
_cell.length_b   1.000
_cell.length_c   1.000
_cell.angle_alpha   90.00
_cell.angle_beta   90.00
_cell.angle_gamma   90.00
#
_symmetry.space_group_name_H-M   'P 1'
#
loop_
_entity.id
_entity.type
_entity.pdbx_description
1 polymer ?
#
loop_
_entity_poly.entity_id
_entity_poly.type
_entity_poly.pdbx_seq_one_letter_code
_entity_poly.pdbx_strand_id
1 'polypeptide(L)' 'HNPRVDELYAPSYGPENPFQTQQMKANRNILSGYVEKAHISEFQFENQRRTFTSYGYAVDPST' A
#
# COMPACT_ATOMS: atom_id res chain seq x y z
N HIS A 1 14.19 -17.21 -12.32
CA HIS A 1 13.15 -18.22 -12.08
C HIS A 1 11.88 -17.47 -11.70
N ASN A 2 10.71 -17.91 -12.19
CA ASN A 2 9.42 -17.29 -11.89
C ASN A 2 8.67 -18.23 -10.94
N PRO A 3 8.52 -17.89 -9.65
CA PRO A 3 7.91 -18.76 -8.65
C PRO A 3 6.41 -18.93 -8.91
N ARG A 4 5.81 -19.98 -8.32
CA ARG A 4 4.35 -20.15 -8.32
C ARG A 4 3.70 -19.19 -7.33
N VAL A 5 2.44 -18.84 -7.59
CA VAL A 5 1.65 -17.94 -6.72
C VAL A 5 1.60 -18.46 -5.29
N ASP A 6 1.33 -19.75 -5.11
CA ASP A 6 1.22 -20.37 -3.77
C ASP A 6 2.54 -20.33 -2.99
N GLU A 7 3.67 -20.43 -3.69
CA GLU A 7 5.01 -20.37 -3.09
C GLU A 7 5.38 -18.94 -2.70
N LEU A 8 5.01 -17.96 -3.53
CA LEU A 8 5.35 -16.55 -3.32
C LEU A 8 4.52 -15.90 -2.21
N TYR A 9 3.24 -16.27 -2.09
CA TYR A 9 2.30 -15.67 -1.13
C TYR A 9 2.02 -16.55 0.08
N ALA A 10 2.85 -17.58 0.33
CA ALA A 10 2.75 -18.41 1.52
C ALA A 10 2.94 -17.56 2.80
N PRO A 11 2.10 -17.76 3.85
CA PRO A 11 2.23 -17.02 5.08
C PRO A 11 3.49 -17.44 5.87
N SER A 12 4.07 -16.51 6.62
CA SER A 12 5.11 -16.83 7.60
C SER A 12 4.50 -17.51 8.83
N TYR A 13 5.09 -18.62 9.28
CA TYR A 13 4.64 -19.34 10.48
C TYR A 13 5.38 -18.89 11.74
N GLY A 14 4.70 -18.97 12.89
CA GLY A 14 5.24 -18.60 14.20
C GLY A 14 4.57 -17.35 14.80
N PRO A 15 4.79 -17.07 16.09
CA PRO A 15 4.22 -15.90 16.74
C PRO A 15 4.91 -14.60 16.29
N GLU A 16 4.15 -13.52 16.19
CA GLU A 16 4.72 -12.18 15.99
C GLU A 16 5.52 -11.72 17.20
N ASN A 17 6.54 -10.91 16.95
CA ASN A 17 7.31 -10.27 18.01
C ASN A 17 6.46 -9.19 18.73
N PRO A 18 6.19 -9.32 20.04
CA PRO A 18 5.37 -8.37 20.78
C PRO A 18 6.09 -7.06 21.11
N PHE A 19 7.42 -6.99 20.98
CA PHE A 19 8.23 -5.83 21.32
C PHE A 19 8.37 -4.80 20.19
N GLN A 20 7.73 -5.05 19.05
CA GLN A 20 7.73 -4.12 17.93
C GLN A 20 6.61 -3.08 18.07
N THR A 21 6.94 -1.80 17.86
CA THR A 21 5.93 -0.75 17.71
C THR A 21 5.14 -0.96 16.42
N GLN A 22 3.95 -0.35 16.29
CA GLN A 22 3.15 -0.44 15.06
C GLN A 22 3.93 -0.01 13.82
N GLN A 23 4.74 1.06 13.95
CA GLN A 23 5.60 1.55 12.87
C GLN A 23 6.70 0.54 12.49
N MET A 24 7.21 -0.22 13.45
CA MET A 24 8.21 -1.27 13.19
C MET A 24 7.60 -2.51 12.55
N LYS A 25 6.33 -2.81 12.85
CA LYS A 25 5.58 -3.92 12.23
C LYS A 25 5.18 -3.63 10.78
N ALA A 26 5.02 -2.36 10.41
CA ALA A 26 4.62 -1.97 9.07
C ALA A 26 5.71 -2.28 8.02
N ASN A 27 5.28 -2.78 6.85
CA ASN A 27 6.14 -2.88 5.68
C ASN A 27 6.53 -1.47 5.23
N ARG A 28 7.81 -1.11 5.39
CA ARG A 28 8.30 0.26 5.14
C ARG A 28 9.62 0.23 4.39
N ASN A 29 9.78 1.18 3.47
CA ASN A 29 11.06 1.42 2.76
C ASN A 29 11.68 2.78 3.14
N ILE A 30 10.92 3.65 3.81
CA ILE A 30 11.37 4.89 4.45
C ILE A 30 10.85 4.94 5.89
N LEU A 31 11.31 5.91 6.68
CA LEU A 31 10.93 5.99 8.10
C LEU A 31 9.41 6.08 8.30
N SER A 32 8.72 6.83 7.44
CA SER A 32 7.29 7.11 7.56
C SER A 32 6.37 6.10 6.86
N GLY A 33 6.89 5.11 6.12
CA GLY A 33 6.05 4.14 5.42
C GLY A 33 6.67 3.54 4.17
N TYR A 34 5.82 3.22 3.20
CA TYR A 34 6.20 2.59 1.93
C TYR A 34 5.88 3.52 0.75
N VAL A 35 6.86 3.74 -0.12
CA VAL A 35 6.72 4.56 -1.33
C VAL A 35 7.14 3.76 -2.55
N GLU A 36 6.24 3.61 -3.51
CA GLU A 36 6.50 2.97 -4.80
C GLU A 36 5.97 3.82 -5.96
N LYS A 37 6.50 3.57 -7.17
CA LYS A 37 6.04 4.25 -8.38
C LYS A 37 4.75 3.58 -8.86
N ALA A 38 3.64 4.32 -8.82
CA ALA A 38 2.38 3.89 -9.41
C ALA A 38 2.23 4.41 -10.85
N HIS A 39 1.55 3.65 -11.70
CA HIS A 39 1.23 4.02 -13.07
C HIS A 39 -0.27 4.30 -13.22
N ILE A 40 -0.71 5.48 -12.78
CA ILE A 40 -2.11 5.93 -12.85
C ILE A 40 -2.28 6.90 -14.02
N SER A 41 -3.44 6.88 -14.69
CA SER A 41 -3.78 7.89 -15.70
C SER A 41 -3.87 9.28 -15.07
N GLU A 42 -3.17 10.26 -15.66
CA GLU A 42 -3.15 11.65 -15.19
C GLU A 42 -4.55 12.26 -15.11
N PHE A 43 -5.40 11.99 -16.09
CA PHE A 43 -6.78 12.46 -16.10
C PHE A 43 -7.59 11.89 -14.93
N GLN A 44 -7.47 10.59 -14.67
CA GLN A 44 -8.20 9.93 -13.57
C GLN A 44 -7.72 10.46 -12.22
N PHE A 45 -6.41 10.60 -12.05
CA PHE A 45 -5.83 11.16 -10.83
C PHE A 45 -6.34 12.58 -10.57
N GLU A 46 -6.24 13.47 -11.56
CA GLU A 46 -6.64 14.87 -11.39
C GLU A 46 -8.15 15.02 -11.19
N ASN A 47 -8.95 14.18 -11.85
CA ASN A 47 -10.40 14.12 -11.62
C ASN A 47 -10.72 13.76 -10.16
N GLN A 48 -10.15 12.68 -9.63
CA GLN A 48 -10.38 12.28 -8.23
C GLN A 48 -9.85 13.32 -7.23
N ARG A 49 -8.68 13.92 -7.52
CA ARG A 49 -8.11 15.01 -6.69
C ARG A 49 -9.04 16.21 -6.60
N ARG A 50 -9.63 16.64 -7.72
CA ARG A 50 -10.58 17.75 -7.77
C ARG A 50 -11.89 17.40 -7.08
N THR A 51 -12.44 16.21 -7.34
CA THR A 51 -13.67 15.75 -6.68
C THR A 51 -13.52 15.75 -5.16
N PHE A 52 -12.40 15.26 -4.63
CA PHE A 52 -12.14 15.30 -3.20
C PHE A 52 -12.07 16.73 -2.66
N THR A 53 -11.34 17.60 -3.36
CA THR A 53 -11.16 19.00 -2.94
C THR A 53 -12.49 19.79 -2.98
N SER A 54 -13.36 19.49 -3.95
CA SER A 54 -14.62 20.22 -4.16
C SER A 54 -15.81 19.63 -3.38
N TYR A 55 -15.90 18.31 -3.25
CA TYR A 55 -17.07 17.61 -2.70
C TYR A 55 -16.76 16.76 -1.47
N GLY A 56 -15.49 16.61 -1.08
CA GLY A 56 -15.08 15.87 0.12
C GLY A 56 -15.10 14.34 -0.02
N TYR A 57 -15.24 13.80 -1.23
CA TYR A 57 -15.18 12.36 -1.49
C TYR A 57 -14.37 12.04 -2.74
N ALA A 58 -13.79 10.84 -2.79
CA ALA A 58 -13.11 10.26 -3.94
C ALA A 58 -13.12 8.73 -3.84
N VAL A 59 -12.76 8.07 -4.94
CA VAL A 59 -12.54 6.62 -4.93
C VAL A 59 -11.21 6.31 -4.24
N ASP A 60 -11.17 5.24 -3.45
CA ASP A 60 -9.96 4.76 -2.79
C ASP A 60 -8.93 4.31 -3.86
N PRO A 61 -7.72 4.92 -3.91
CA PRO A 61 -6.70 4.52 -4.87
C PRO A 61 -5.95 3.23 -4.48
N SER A 62 -6.28 2.61 -3.34
CA SER A 62 -5.66 1.36 -2.87
C SER A 62 -6.39 0.08 -3.31
N THR A 63 -7.59 0.21 -3.89
CA THR A 63 -8.36 -0.91 -4.47
C THR A 63 -8.00 -1.20 -5.92
#